data_AF-K1RRZ7-F1
#
_entry.id   AF-K1RRZ7-F1
#
_cell.length_a   1.000
_cell.length_b   1.000
_cell.length_c   1.000
_cell.angle_alpha   90.00
_cell.angle_beta   90.00
_cell.angle_gamma   90.00
#
_symmetry.space_group_name_H-M   'P 1'
#
loop_
_entity.id
_entity.type
_entity.pdbx_description
1 polymer ?
#
loop_
_entity_poly.entity_id
_entity_poly.type
_entity_poly.pdbx_seq_one_letter_code
_entity_poly.pdbx_strand_id
1 'polypeptide(L)'
;IALRIYMGAVLKRVLKRDPAITPPASHVGVGDWDDLSGLLLPVSEEEGIVRDVKKGTIENIEQLLDRFEEINANYRDYQWAWTYQMICDYYGISDITLEDANRIHEDYIKARRSWIAEIRKDAEKEFAMGDVEEEVFRNFVDSLDQEIEYEN
;
A
#
# COMPACT_ATOMS: atom_id res chain seq x y z
N ILE A 1 1.03 -10.98 -8.11
CA ILE A 1 0.89 -9.75 -8.91
C ILE A 1 0.60 -8.55 -7.99
N ALA A 2 -0.53 -8.55 -7.27
CA ALA A 2 -0.94 -7.44 -6.40
C ALA A 2 0.13 -6.99 -5.37
N LEU A 3 0.78 -7.91 -4.65
CA LEU A 3 1.82 -7.57 -3.67
C LEU A 3 3.00 -6.80 -4.29
N ARG A 4 3.45 -7.16 -5.49
CA ARG A 4 4.55 -6.46 -6.18
C ARG A 4 4.14 -5.05 -6.60
N ILE A 5 2.89 -4.89 -7.02
CA ILE A 5 2.32 -3.57 -7.35
C ILE A 5 2.31 -2.68 -6.09
N TYR A 6 1.82 -3.21 -4.96
CA TYR A 6 1.79 -2.50 -3.69
C TYR A 6 3.20 -2.13 -3.19
N MET A 7 4.09 -3.13 -3.07
CA MET A 7 5.45 -2.93 -2.54
C MET A 7 6.22 -1.89 -3.36
N GLY A 8 6.17 -1.98 -4.70
CA GLY A 8 6.83 -1.00 -5.56
C GLY A 8 6.22 0.40 -5.46
N ALA A 9 4.89 0.52 -5.35
CA ALA A 9 4.23 1.82 -5.21
C ALA A 9 4.58 2.52 -3.89
N VAL A 10 4.63 1.78 -2.78
CA VAL A 10 5.06 2.33 -1.48
C VAL A 10 6.54 2.67 -1.51
N LEU A 11 7.40 1.77 -1.99
CA LEU A 11 8.85 2.00 -2.06
C LEU A 11 9.20 3.19 -2.96
N LYS A 12 8.54 3.36 -4.11
CA LYS A 12 8.67 4.53 -4.98
C LYS A 12 8.36 5.83 -4.23
N ARG A 13 7.36 5.82 -3.34
CA ARG A 13 6.99 7.00 -2.54
C ARG A 13 8.01 7.27 -1.43
N VAL A 14 8.49 6.22 -0.77
CA VAL A 14 9.54 6.32 0.25
C VAL A 14 10.81 6.89 -0.37
N LEU A 15 11.29 6.35 -1.49
CA LEU A 15 12.47 6.83 -2.22
C LEU A 15 12.41 8.31 -2.59
N LYS A 16 11.23 8.85 -2.91
CA LYS A 16 11.05 10.28 -3.19
C LYS A 16 11.24 11.16 -1.94
N ARG A 17 10.91 10.65 -0.76
CA ARG A 17 11.00 11.37 0.53
C ARG A 17 12.34 11.11 1.23
N ASP A 18 12.84 9.89 1.13
CA ASP A 18 14.03 9.37 1.78
C ASP A 18 14.81 8.48 0.79
N PRO A 19 15.79 9.06 0.06
CA PRO A 19 16.61 8.33 -0.89
C PRO A 19 17.51 7.26 -0.25
N ALA A 20 17.72 7.29 1.06
CA ALA A 20 18.54 6.32 1.77
C ALA A 20 17.76 5.03 2.13
N ILE A 21 16.43 5.03 1.96
CA ILE A 21 15.54 3.92 2.35
C ILE A 21 15.79 3.55 3.81
N THR A 22 15.68 4.53 4.71
CA THR A 22 15.94 4.31 6.13
C THR A 22 14.97 3.26 6.67
N PRO A 23 15.46 2.23 7.38
CA PRO A 23 14.58 1.26 8.03
C PRO A 23 13.60 1.95 8.98
N PRO A 24 12.42 1.35 9.23
CA PRO A 24 11.44 1.89 10.15
C PRO A 24 12.04 2.17 11.53
N ALA A 25 11.78 3.36 12.08
CA ALA A 25 12.29 3.75 13.40
C ALA A 25 11.61 2.99 14.56
N SER A 26 10.52 2.29 14.28
CA SER A 26 9.71 1.54 15.23
C SER A 26 9.12 0.31 14.56
N HIS A 27 8.80 -0.71 15.36
CA HIS A 27 8.04 -1.88 14.94
C HIS A 27 6.51 -1.68 15.01
N VAL A 28 6.03 -0.53 15.49
CA VAL A 28 4.60 -0.20 15.46
C VAL A 28 4.16 -0.14 14.00
N GLY A 29 3.14 -0.92 13.64
CA GLY A 29 2.73 -1.14 12.25
C GLY A 29 3.02 -2.53 11.72
N VAL A 30 3.95 -3.28 12.33
CA VAL A 30 4.18 -4.67 11.95
C VAL A 30 3.03 -5.56 12.43
N GLY A 31 2.71 -6.60 11.66
CA GLY A 31 1.67 -7.58 11.99
C GLY A 31 0.32 -7.25 11.36
N ASP A 32 -0.74 -7.61 12.06
CA ASP A 32 -2.11 -7.44 11.58
C ASP A 32 -2.57 -5.99 11.70
N TRP A 33 -3.54 -5.62 10.85
CA TRP A 33 -4.18 -4.31 10.81
C TRP A 33 -5.69 -4.47 10.85
N ASP A 34 -6.34 -3.56 11.56
CA ASP A 34 -7.79 -3.46 11.67
C ASP A 34 -8.30 -2.15 11.04
N ASP A 35 -9.63 -2.07 10.89
CA ASP A 35 -10.34 -0.89 10.40
C ASP A 35 -11.40 -0.44 11.42
N LEU A 36 -11.14 0.69 12.08
CA LEU A 36 -12.07 1.32 12.99
C LEU A 36 -12.82 2.44 12.27
N SER A 37 -13.88 2.05 11.55
CA SER A 37 -14.78 2.98 10.84
C SER A 37 -14.05 3.92 9.86
N GLY A 38 -13.05 3.41 9.14
CA GLY A 38 -12.22 4.15 8.19
C GLY A 38 -10.85 4.55 8.75
N LEU A 39 -10.62 4.41 10.06
CA LEU A 39 -9.29 4.52 10.65
C LEU A 39 -8.57 3.18 10.52
N LEU A 40 -7.67 3.09 9.52
CA LEU A 40 -6.76 1.96 9.39
C LEU A 40 -5.64 2.08 10.42
N LEU A 41 -5.48 1.06 11.26
CA LEU A 41 -4.49 1.05 12.32
C LEU A 41 -3.92 -0.36 12.56
N PRO A 42 -2.70 -0.46 13.13
CA PRO A 42 -2.15 -1.73 13.58
C PRO A 42 -2.95 -2.27 14.76
N VAL A 43 -3.16 -3.59 14.85
CA VAL A 43 -3.88 -4.21 15.98
C VAL A 43 -3.26 -3.83 17.34
N SER A 44 -1.93 -3.65 17.38
CA SER A 44 -1.24 -3.20 18.60
C SER A 44 -1.71 -1.85 19.12
N GLU A 45 -2.13 -0.95 18.23
CA GLU A 45 -2.65 0.37 18.58
C GLU A 45 -4.10 0.28 19.09
N GLU A 46 -4.93 -0.56 18.46
CA GLU A 46 -6.28 -0.84 18.95
C GLU A 46 -6.26 -1.47 20.34
N GLU A 47 -5.42 -2.49 20.55
CA GLU A 47 -5.23 -3.10 21.87
C GLU A 47 -4.70 -2.09 22.90
N GLY A 48 -3.87 -1.15 22.46
CA GLY A 48 -3.39 -0.02 23.25
C GLY A 48 -4.54 0.84 23.75
N ILE A 49 -5.41 1.29 22.84
CA ILE A 49 -6.62 2.06 23.16
C ILE A 49 -7.50 1.30 24.18
N VAL A 50 -7.81 0.02 23.92
CA VAL A 50 -8.64 -0.80 24.82
C VAL A 50 -8.01 -0.89 26.22
N ARG A 51 -6.69 -1.07 26.28
CA ARG A 51 -5.95 -1.14 27.55
C ARG A 51 -5.99 0.18 28.31
N ASP A 52 -5.83 1.29 27.61
CA ASP A 52 -5.76 2.62 28.21
C ASP A 52 -7.13 3.09 28.70
N VAL A 53 -8.21 2.73 28.00
CA VAL A 53 -9.59 2.91 28.50
C VAL A 53 -9.82 2.06 29.75
N LYS A 54 -9.44 0.78 29.76
CA LYS A 54 -9.63 -0.11 30.91
C LYS A 54 -8.86 0.35 32.16
N LYS A 55 -7.73 1.04 31.97
CA LYS A 55 -6.89 1.55 33.07
C LYS A 55 -7.30 2.94 33.55
N GLY A 56 -8.19 3.64 32.84
CA GLY A 56 -8.48 5.04 33.10
C GLY A 56 -7.36 5.99 32.68
N THR A 57 -6.48 5.59 31.74
CA THR A 57 -5.55 6.54 31.09
C THR A 57 -6.32 7.40 30.08
N ILE A 58 -7.25 6.78 29.35
CA ILE A 58 -8.26 7.47 28.54
C ILE A 58 -9.56 7.45 29.35
N GLU A 59 -9.95 8.60 29.88
CA GLU A 59 -11.09 8.78 30.78
C GLU A 59 -12.29 9.45 30.10
N ASN A 60 -12.08 10.09 28.94
CA ASN A 60 -13.11 10.83 28.23
C ASN A 60 -12.97 10.73 26.70
N ILE A 61 -14.00 11.23 26.00
CA ILE A 61 -14.10 11.17 24.55
C ILE A 61 -13.02 12.01 23.87
N GLU A 62 -12.66 13.17 24.42
CA GLU A 62 -11.64 14.05 23.83
C GLU A 62 -10.28 13.35 23.77
N GLN A 63 -9.88 12.69 24.86
CA GLN A 63 -8.65 11.89 24.90
C GLN A 63 -8.66 10.71 23.93
N LEU A 64 -9.83 10.08 23.73
CA LEU A 64 -9.97 9.00 22.75
C LEU A 64 -9.81 9.54 21.32
N LEU A 65 -10.41 10.69 21.02
CA LEU A 65 -10.27 11.36 19.72
C LEU A 65 -8.83 11.78 19.46
N ASP A 66 -8.14 12.35 20.45
CA ASP A 66 -6.72 12.70 20.37
C ASP A 66 -5.88 11.47 20.02
N ARG A 67 -6.19 10.30 20.62
CA ARG A 67 -5.50 9.05 20.33
C ARG A 67 -5.74 8.57 18.89
N PHE A 68 -6.96 8.72 18.36
CA PHE A 68 -7.25 8.42 16.97
C PHE A 68 -6.53 9.36 16.00
N GLU A 69 -6.47 10.65 16.31
CA GLU A 69 -5.74 11.64 15.51
C GLU A 69 -4.24 11.35 15.49
N GLU A 70 -3.67 10.97 16.64
CA GLU A 70 -2.26 10.54 16.74
C GLU A 70 -1.98 9.31 15.86
N ILE A 71 -2.82 8.27 15.94
CA ILE A 71 -2.67 7.06 15.12
C ILE A 71 -2.73 7.41 13.62
N ASN A 72 -3.70 8.23 13.23
CA ASN A 72 -3.84 8.69 11.85
C ASN A 72 -2.62 9.52 11.39
N ALA A 73 -2.10 10.39 12.23
CA ALA A 73 -0.91 11.19 11.92
C ALA A 73 0.33 10.30 11.69
N ASN A 74 0.44 9.18 12.41
CA ASN A 74 1.52 8.21 12.28
C ASN A 74 1.29 7.12 11.21
N TYR A 75 0.15 7.14 10.50
CA TYR A 75 -0.23 6.11 9.53
C TYR A 75 0.88 5.78 8.52
N ARG A 76 1.60 6.79 8.03
CA ARG A 76 2.66 6.58 7.03
C ARG A 76 3.86 5.83 7.58
N ASP A 77 4.18 6.04 8.85
CA ASP A 77 5.32 5.38 9.48
C ASP A 77 4.94 3.94 9.84
N TYR A 78 3.70 3.71 10.29
CA TYR A 78 3.17 2.36 10.48
C TYR A 78 3.09 1.59 9.16
N GLN A 79 2.59 2.22 8.10
CA GLN A 79 2.56 1.63 6.75
C GLN A 79 3.97 1.27 6.28
N TRP A 80 4.96 2.12 6.57
CA TRP A 80 6.34 1.82 6.21
C TRP A 80 6.90 0.64 7.00
N ALA A 81 6.66 0.57 8.31
CA ALA A 81 7.04 -0.56 9.15
C ALA A 81 6.49 -1.89 8.61
N TRP A 82 5.19 -1.91 8.27
CA TRP A 82 4.55 -3.07 7.69
C TRP A 82 5.12 -3.44 6.33
N THR A 83 5.28 -2.46 5.43
CA THR A 83 5.75 -2.69 4.07
C THR A 83 7.20 -3.13 4.04
N TYR A 84 8.05 -2.57 4.91
CA TYR A 84 9.45 -2.96 5.02
C TYR A 84 9.57 -4.43 5.40
N GLN A 85 8.86 -4.87 6.45
CA GLN A 85 8.83 -6.28 6.86
C GLN A 85 8.31 -7.18 5.72
N MET A 86 7.22 -6.77 5.06
CA MET A 86 6.67 -7.51 3.93
C MET A 86 7.68 -7.68 2.78
N ILE A 87 8.43 -6.63 2.44
CA ILE A 87 9.46 -6.70 1.40
C ILE A 87 10.56 -7.67 1.84
N CYS A 88 11.07 -7.53 3.07
CA CYS A 88 12.11 -8.40 3.61
C CYS A 88 11.68 -9.88 3.55
N ASP A 89 10.46 -10.19 4.00
CA ASP A 89 9.91 -11.55 3.97
C ASP A 89 9.70 -12.07 2.55
N TYR A 90 9.19 -11.23 1.64
CA TYR A 90 8.89 -11.62 0.26
C TYR A 90 10.15 -11.92 -0.55
N TYR A 91 11.20 -11.10 -0.38
CA TYR A 91 12.45 -11.24 -1.13
C TYR A 91 13.52 -12.06 -0.39
N GLY A 92 13.28 -12.41 0.88
CA GLY A 92 14.22 -13.18 1.70
C GLY A 92 15.48 -12.37 2.05
N ILE A 93 15.32 -11.06 2.28
CA ILE A 93 16.41 -10.12 2.61
C ILE A 93 16.24 -9.60 4.03
N SER A 94 17.34 -9.25 4.71
CA SER A 94 17.27 -8.66 6.05
C SER A 94 16.93 -7.17 6.01
N ASP A 95 17.47 -6.47 5.02
CA ASP A 95 17.36 -5.03 4.85
C ASP A 95 17.25 -4.68 3.37
N ILE A 96 16.55 -3.57 3.08
CA ILE A 96 16.35 -3.11 1.71
C ILE A 96 17.53 -2.25 1.29
N THR A 97 18.39 -2.76 0.40
CA THR A 97 19.44 -1.96 -0.23
C THR A 97 18.92 -1.21 -1.45
N LEU A 98 19.73 -0.28 -2.01
CA LEU A 98 19.41 0.36 -3.29
C LEU A 98 19.37 -0.63 -4.46
N GLU A 99 20.16 -1.70 -4.40
CA GLU A 99 20.11 -2.77 -5.40
C GLU A 99 18.79 -3.53 -5.32
N ASP A 100 18.36 -3.89 -4.10
CA ASP A 100 17.05 -4.51 -3.87
C ASP A 100 15.92 -3.58 -4.32
N ALA A 101 16.03 -2.28 -4.06
CA ALA A 101 15.04 -1.30 -4.47
C ALA A 101 14.88 -1.22 -5.99
N ASN A 102 15.97 -1.29 -6.74
CA ASN A 102 15.93 -1.36 -8.21
C ASN A 102 15.25 -2.65 -8.68
N ARG A 103 15.62 -3.80 -8.09
CA ARG A 103 14.99 -5.09 -8.41
C ARG A 103 13.48 -5.07 -8.11
N ILE A 104 13.07 -4.54 -6.97
CA ILE A 104 11.66 -4.39 -6.57
C ILE A 104 10.92 -3.49 -7.56
N HIS A 105 11.57 -2.42 -8.04
CA HIS A 105 11.01 -1.52 -9.02
C HIS A 105 10.77 -2.20 -10.38
N GLU A 106 11.72 -3.00 -10.86
CA GLU A 106 11.54 -3.80 -12.08
C GLU A 106 10.39 -4.82 -11.94
N ASP A 107 10.34 -5.52 -10.80
CA ASP A 107 9.27 -6.47 -10.48
C ASP A 107 7.90 -5.79 -10.40
N TYR A 108 7.86 -4.56 -9.90
CA TYR A 108 6.67 -3.70 -9.86
C TYR A 108 6.19 -3.31 -11.26
N ILE A 109 7.08 -2.83 -12.14
CA ILE A 109 6.74 -2.48 -13.53
C ILE A 109 6.19 -3.71 -14.26
N LYS A 110 6.87 -4.85 -14.12
CA LYS A 110 6.44 -6.11 -14.72
C LYS A 110 5.07 -6.54 -14.21
N ALA A 111 4.85 -6.50 -12.90
CA ALA A 111 3.56 -6.85 -12.30
C ALA A 111 2.43 -5.93 -12.76
N ARG A 112 2.68 -4.62 -12.86
CA ARG A 112 1.69 -3.64 -13.31
C ARG A 112 1.34 -3.82 -14.78
N ARG A 113 2.33 -4.03 -15.66
CA ARG A 113 2.09 -4.33 -17.08
C ARG A 113 1.29 -5.61 -17.28
N SER A 114 1.61 -6.68 -16.53
CA SER A 114 0.80 -7.91 -16.55
C SER A 114 -0.62 -7.67 -16.07
N TRP A 115 -0.82 -6.86 -15.03
CA TRP A 115 -2.15 -6.53 -14.54
C TRP A 115 -2.98 -5.73 -15.55
N ILE A 116 -2.37 -4.71 -16.19
CA ILE A 116 -3.02 -3.92 -17.25
C ILE A 116 -3.38 -4.83 -18.46
N ALA A 117 -2.50 -5.75 -18.84
CA ALA A 117 -2.77 -6.70 -19.92
C ALA A 117 -3.97 -7.61 -19.61
N GLU A 118 -4.12 -8.08 -18.37
CA GLU A 118 -5.29 -8.88 -17.97
C GLU A 118 -6.58 -8.03 -17.96
N ILE A 119 -6.52 -6.77 -17.51
CA ILE A 119 -7.66 -5.83 -17.59
C ILE A 119 -8.08 -5.63 -19.04
N ARG A 120 -7.12 -5.36 -19.93
CA ARG A 120 -7.36 -5.16 -21.35
C ARG A 120 -8.03 -6.37 -21.98
N LYS A 121 -7.53 -7.57 -21.69
CA LYS A 121 -8.08 -8.83 -22.19
C LYS A 121 -9.53 -9.05 -21.72
N ASP A 122 -9.85 -8.66 -20.50
CA ASP A 122 -11.22 -8.74 -19.97
C ASP A 122 -12.14 -7.76 -20.71
N ALA A 123 -11.72 -6.50 -20.87
CA ALA A 123 -12.47 -5.51 -21.64
C ALA A 123 -12.68 -5.90 -23.11
N GLU A 124 -11.67 -6.50 -23.76
CA GLU A 124 -11.77 -7.04 -25.13
C GLU A 124 -12.83 -8.15 -25.22
N LYS A 125 -12.93 -8.98 -24.19
CA LYS A 125 -13.93 -10.05 -24.11
C LYS A 125 -15.34 -9.50 -23.91
N GLU A 126 -15.52 -8.56 -22.99
CA GLU A 126 -16.82 -7.88 -22.75
C GLU A 126 -17.31 -7.15 -24.02
N PHE A 127 -16.41 -6.47 -24.74
CA PHE A 127 -16.72 -5.88 -26.04
C PHE A 127 -17.14 -6.93 -27.07
N ALA A 128 -16.42 -8.06 -27.17
CA ALA A 128 -16.76 -9.14 -28.09
C ALA A 128 -18.10 -9.84 -27.77
N MET A 129 -18.53 -9.82 -26.51
CA MET A 129 -19.85 -10.31 -26.08
C MET A 129 -20.98 -9.31 -26.37
N GLY A 130 -20.65 -8.07 -26.75
CA GLY A 130 -21.60 -7.01 -27.03
C GLY A 130 -22.08 -6.26 -25.78
N ASP A 131 -21.40 -6.47 -24.64
CA ASP A 131 -21.75 -5.87 -23.35
C ASP A 131 -21.23 -4.42 -23.20
N VAL A 132 -20.35 -3.99 -24.13
CA VAL A 132 -19.70 -2.67 -24.11
C VAL A 132 -19.78 -2.02 -25.49
N GLU A 133 -20.12 -0.73 -25.55
CA GLU A 133 -20.11 0.04 -26.79
C GLU A 133 -18.69 0.34 -27.26
N GLU A 134 -18.48 0.42 -28.59
CA GLU A 134 -17.15 0.59 -29.19
C GLU A 134 -16.42 1.87 -28.71
N GLU A 135 -17.15 2.97 -28.53
CA GLU A 135 -16.57 4.24 -28.04
C GLU A 135 -16.08 4.09 -26.59
N VAL A 136 -16.85 3.41 -25.74
CA VAL A 136 -16.48 3.14 -24.34
C VAL A 136 -15.24 2.26 -24.29
N PHE A 137 -15.20 1.21 -25.10
CA PHE A 137 -14.05 0.30 -25.18
C PHE A 137 -12.77 1.03 -25.64
N ARG A 138 -12.84 1.85 -26.70
CA ARG A 138 -11.67 2.59 -27.20
C ARG A 138 -11.15 3.58 -26.17
N ASN A 139 -12.02 4.39 -25.57
CA ASN A 139 -11.64 5.34 -24.52
C ASN A 139 -10.98 4.62 -23.32
N PHE A 140 -11.48 3.44 -22.97
CA PHE A 140 -10.89 2.63 -21.90
C PHE A 140 -9.49 2.11 -22.26
N VAL A 141 -9.30 1.55 -23.45
CA VAL A 141 -7.98 1.08 -23.91
C VAL A 141 -6.97 2.22 -23.97
N ASP A 142 -7.36 3.39 -24.48
CA ASP A 142 -6.49 4.58 -24.53
C ASP A 142 -6.05 5.01 -23.12
N SER A 143 -6.94 4.91 -22.12
CA SER A 143 -6.60 5.21 -20.73
C SER A 143 -5.59 4.22 -20.12
N LEU A 144 -5.67 2.94 -20.51
CA LEU A 144 -4.73 1.90 -20.06
C LEU A 144 -3.34 2.10 -20.67
N ASP A 145 -3.27 2.49 -21.95
CA ASP A 145 -1.99 2.74 -22.62
C ASP A 145 -1.27 3.94 -21.98
N GLN A 146 -2.00 4.99 -21.58
CA GLN A 146 -1.43 6.10 -20.81
C GLN A 146 -0.84 5.64 -19.47
N GLU A 147 -1.51 4.75 -18.74
CA GLU A 147 -0.98 4.21 -17.47
C GLU A 147 0.36 3.46 -17.63
N ILE A 148 0.60 2.84 -18.79
CA ILE A 148 1.86 2.15 -19.08
C ILE A 148 2.99 3.17 -19.30
N GLU A 149 2.70 4.31 -19.94
CA GLU A 149 3.69 5.36 -20.22
C GLU A 149 4.14 6.12 -18.98
N TYR A 150 3.24 6.39 -18.03
CA TYR A 150 3.55 7.10 -16.77
C TYR A 150 4.59 6.40 -15.86
N GLU A 151 4.90 5.13 -16.13
CA GLU A 151 5.80 4.31 -15.32
C GLU A 151 7.16 4.01 -15.97
N ASN A 152 7.42 4.55 -17.18
CA ASN A 152 8.75 4.59 -17.82
C ASN A 152 9.50 5.88 -17.48
#